data_AF-A0A359CMD0-F1
#
_entry.id   AF-A0A359CMD0-F1
#
_cell.length_a   1.000
_cell.length_b   1.000
_cell.length_c   1.000
_cell.angle_alpha   90.00
_cell.angle_beta   90.00
_cell.angle_gamma   90.00
#
_symmetry.space_group_name_H-M   'P 1'
#
loop_
_entity.id
_entity.type
_entity.pdbx_description
1 polymer ?
#
loop_
_entity_poly.entity_id
_entity_poly.type
_entity_poly.pdbx_seq_one_letter_code
_entity_poly.pdbx_strand_id
1 'polypeptide(L)'
;TFQIYFDFSGYSDMALGLGKMFGFHFPENFNYPYISKSVTEFWRRWHISLGAWFREYVYIPLGGNREGRLKQYRNIFIVWFLTGLWHGASWNFVLWGLYFGVLVTLEKIFLLKWLDKKPKFIGHIYTLIVVIVGWVIFEFQDVSQVTLFIRTMFGFGGNPAYDSNSIYYLYTNALPFILLAICSTPLIKNIVSKIEMKQKAGFSIAMPVIYMVIMFVCTAYLVNESYNPFLYFRF
;
A
#
# COMPACT_ATOMS: atom_id res chain seq x y z
N THR A 1 6.02 -2.40 -5.52
CA THR A 1 5.55 -1.52 -4.40
C THR A 1 4.77 -0.32 -4.89
N PHE A 2 5.35 0.65 -5.61
CA PHE A 2 4.56 1.83 -6.04
C PHE A 2 3.40 1.48 -6.97
N GLN A 3 3.57 0.55 -7.91
CA GLN A 3 2.52 0.13 -8.84
C GLN A 3 1.23 -0.28 -8.12
N ILE A 4 1.30 -1.27 -7.21
CA ILE A 4 0.12 -1.74 -6.47
C ILE A 4 -0.57 -0.62 -5.67
N TYR A 5 0.19 0.31 -5.11
CA TYR A 5 -0.39 1.42 -4.36
C TYR A 5 -1.10 2.43 -5.27
N PHE A 6 -0.43 2.94 -6.29
CA PHE A 6 -0.98 4.00 -7.13
C PHE A 6 -2.09 3.51 -8.04
N ASP A 7 -2.02 2.26 -8.51
CA ASP A 7 -3.10 1.64 -9.28
C ASP A 7 -4.37 1.52 -8.41
N PHE A 8 -4.24 0.95 -7.21
CA PHE A 8 -5.39 0.71 -6.37
C PHE A 8 -5.94 1.97 -5.67
N SER A 9 -5.05 2.88 -5.25
CA SER A 9 -5.45 4.18 -4.72
C SER A 9 -6.13 5.02 -5.79
N GLY A 10 -5.57 5.07 -7.01
CA GLY A 10 -6.18 5.80 -8.12
C GLY A 10 -7.57 5.26 -8.48
N TYR A 11 -7.72 3.94 -8.55
CA TYR A 11 -9.02 3.30 -8.73
C TYR A 11 -10.02 3.66 -7.61
N SER A 12 -9.57 3.62 -6.36
CA SER A 12 -10.42 3.99 -5.21
C SER A 12 -10.84 5.46 -5.29
N ASP A 13 -9.93 6.36 -5.66
CA ASP A 13 -10.22 7.80 -5.78
C ASP A 13 -11.21 8.10 -6.92
N MET A 14 -11.13 7.37 -8.04
CA MET A 14 -12.14 7.44 -9.10
C MET A 14 -13.52 7.03 -8.58
N ALA A 15 -13.61 5.94 -7.81
CA ALA A 15 -14.86 5.50 -7.20
C ALA A 15 -15.41 6.52 -6.18
N LEU A 16 -14.56 7.17 -5.38
CA LEU A 16 -14.95 8.26 -4.49
C LEU A 16 -15.49 9.46 -5.28
N GLY A 17 -14.83 9.84 -6.38
CA GLY A 17 -15.24 10.94 -7.24
C GLY A 17 -16.62 10.70 -7.86
N LEU A 18 -16.83 9.52 -8.45
CA LEU A 18 -18.12 9.12 -9.00
C LEU A 18 -19.19 9.07 -7.91
N GLY A 19 -18.89 8.49 -6.74
CA GLY A 19 -19.80 8.47 -5.60
C GLY A 19 -20.30 9.87 -5.23
N LYS A 20 -19.39 10.85 -5.14
CA LYS A 20 -19.74 12.26 -4.86
C LYS A 20 -20.62 12.87 -5.94
N MET A 21 -20.41 12.56 -7.21
CA MET A 21 -21.26 13.04 -8.32
C MET A 21 -22.70 12.52 -8.19
N PHE A 22 -22.88 11.30 -7.67
CA PHE A 22 -24.19 10.71 -7.40
C PHE A 22 -24.74 11.03 -6.00
N GLY A 23 -24.07 11.87 -5.20
CA GLY A 23 -24.50 12.26 -3.86
C GLY A 23 -24.12 11.28 -2.73
N PHE A 24 -23.38 10.21 -3.04
CA PHE A 24 -22.88 9.25 -2.05
C PHE A 24 -21.56 9.70 -1.45
N HIS A 25 -21.38 9.40 -0.16
CA HIS A 25 -20.15 9.67 0.58
C HIS A 25 -19.54 8.33 1.03
N PHE A 26 -18.57 7.85 0.26
CA PHE A 26 -17.81 6.64 0.59
C PHE A 26 -16.58 6.97 1.46
N PRO A 27 -16.15 6.06 2.35
CA PRO A 27 -14.94 6.23 3.14
C PRO A 27 -13.68 6.13 2.26
N GLU A 28 -12.64 6.91 2.60
CA GLU A 28 -11.32 6.80 1.96
C GLU A 28 -10.71 5.42 2.19
N ASN A 29 -10.12 4.84 1.14
CA ASN A 29 -9.53 3.51 1.21
C ASN A 29 -8.02 3.54 1.51
N PHE A 30 -7.34 4.65 1.22
CA PHE A 30 -5.90 4.81 1.41
C PHE A 30 -5.57 6.15 2.05
N ASN A 31 -4.63 6.16 2.99
CA ASN A 31 -4.17 7.38 3.66
C ASN A 31 -2.65 7.38 3.87
N TYR A 32 -1.91 7.61 2.78
CA TYR A 32 -0.44 7.65 2.73
C TYR A 32 0.21 6.48 3.47
N PRO A 33 -0.09 5.22 3.11
CA PRO A 33 0.30 4.05 3.89
C PRO A 33 1.83 3.90 4.03
N TYR A 34 2.60 4.34 3.03
CA TYR A 34 4.05 4.20 3.06
C TYR A 34 4.76 5.06 4.09
N ILE A 35 4.13 6.09 4.68
CA ILE A 35 4.74 6.89 5.76
C ILE A 35 4.69 6.20 7.14
N SER A 36 4.08 5.01 7.20
CA SER A 36 3.89 4.24 8.43
C SER A 36 5.21 3.88 9.11
N LYS A 37 5.14 3.78 10.44
CA LYS A 37 6.29 3.41 11.31
C LYS A 37 6.12 2.05 11.98
N SER A 38 5.00 1.39 11.74
CA SER A 38 4.73 -0.01 12.09
C SER A 38 3.83 -0.64 11.03
N VAL A 39 3.83 -1.97 10.96
CA VAL A 39 2.94 -2.76 10.11
C VAL A 39 1.47 -2.57 10.52
N THR A 40 1.22 -2.44 11.84
CA THR A 40 -0.11 -2.12 12.37
C THR A 40 -0.60 -0.75 11.89
N GLU A 41 0.28 0.26 11.84
CA GLU A 41 -0.08 1.57 11.26
C GLU A 41 -0.32 1.47 9.76
N PHE A 42 0.51 0.71 9.04
CA PHE A 42 0.39 0.50 7.60
C PHE A 42 -1.00 -0.02 7.21
N TRP A 43 -1.47 -1.08 7.88
CA TRP A 43 -2.78 -1.69 7.61
C TRP A 43 -3.97 -0.87 8.10
N ARG A 44 -3.75 0.17 8.91
CA ARG A 44 -4.79 1.18 9.22
C ARG A 44 -4.90 2.26 8.16
N ARG A 45 -3.93 2.35 7.26
CA ARG A 45 -3.84 3.34 6.16
C ARG A 45 -4.00 2.71 4.79
N TRP A 46 -3.95 1.38 4.71
CA TRP A 46 -4.06 0.59 3.48
C TRP A 46 -5.40 -0.16 3.47
N HIS A 47 -6.14 -0.05 2.36
CA HIS A 47 -7.41 -0.71 2.14
C HIS A 47 -8.37 -0.63 3.35
N ILE A 48 -8.58 0.60 3.83
CA ILE A 48 -9.29 0.92 5.08
C ILE A 48 -10.71 0.32 5.11
N SER A 49 -11.43 0.32 3.99
CA SER A 49 -12.79 -0.23 3.92
C SER A 49 -12.82 -1.74 4.15
N LEU A 50 -11.89 -2.49 3.54
CA LEU A 50 -11.75 -3.93 3.74
C LEU A 50 -11.31 -4.26 5.16
N GLY A 51 -10.33 -3.50 5.68
CA GLY A 51 -9.90 -3.63 7.07
C GLY A 51 -11.04 -3.38 8.07
N ALA A 52 -11.89 -2.39 7.82
CA ALA A 52 -13.08 -2.12 8.62
C ALA A 52 -14.10 -3.28 8.52
N TRP A 53 -14.35 -3.80 7.32
CA TRP A 53 -15.25 -4.93 7.10
C TRP A 53 -14.79 -6.17 7.87
N PHE A 54 -13.54 -6.60 7.73
CA PHE A 54 -13.02 -7.74 8.50
C PHE A 54 -13.05 -7.50 10.01
N ARG A 55 -12.80 -6.26 10.45
CA ARG A 55 -12.91 -5.91 11.87
C ARG A 55 -14.35 -6.08 12.38
N GLU A 56 -15.32 -5.59 11.64
CA GLU A 56 -16.72 -5.52 12.07
C GLU A 56 -17.46 -6.85 11.92
N TYR A 57 -17.18 -7.58 10.84
CA TYR A 57 -17.91 -8.82 10.52
C TYR A 57 -17.18 -10.10 10.91
N VAL A 58 -15.89 -10.04 11.23
CA VAL A 58 -15.10 -11.23 11.63
C VAL A 58 -14.48 -11.02 13.01
N TYR A 59 -13.65 -9.99 13.18
CA TYR A 59 -12.87 -9.81 14.41
C TYR A 59 -13.74 -9.57 15.65
N ILE A 60 -14.69 -8.64 15.58
CA ILE A 60 -15.59 -8.30 16.70
C ILE A 60 -16.51 -9.48 17.05
N PRO A 61 -17.17 -10.15 16.10
CA PRO A 61 -17.97 -11.34 16.37
C PRO A 61 -17.18 -12.49 17.03
N LEU A 62 -15.89 -12.64 16.74
CA LEU A 62 -15.01 -13.64 17.39
C LEU A 62 -14.61 -13.27 18.85
N GLY A 63 -15.19 -12.21 19.42
CA GLY A 63 -14.92 -11.73 20.78
C GLY A 63 -13.92 -10.58 20.85
N GLY A 64 -13.37 -10.14 19.72
CA GLY A 64 -12.46 -9.00 19.62
C GLY A 64 -11.29 -9.07 20.60
N ASN A 65 -11.18 -8.07 21.48
CA ASN A 65 -10.15 -8.00 22.53
C ASN A 65 -10.65 -8.43 23.93
N ARG A 66 -11.91 -8.86 24.07
CA ARG A 66 -12.58 -8.95 25.38
C ARG A 66 -12.21 -10.19 26.18
N GLU A 67 -11.74 -11.25 25.53
CA GLU A 67 -11.53 -12.56 26.15
C GLU A 67 -10.05 -12.92 26.39
N GLY A 68 -9.20 -11.90 26.57
CA GLY A 68 -7.78 -12.06 26.87
C GLY A 68 -6.87 -12.17 25.64
N ARG A 69 -5.55 -12.15 25.88
CA ARG A 69 -4.53 -12.00 24.83
C ARG A 69 -4.44 -13.21 23.89
N LEU A 70 -4.60 -14.44 24.40
CA LEU A 70 -4.50 -15.64 23.57
C LEU A 70 -5.61 -15.69 22.52
N LYS A 71 -6.85 -15.40 22.92
CA LYS A 71 -7.99 -15.32 22.01
C LYS A 71 -7.85 -14.13 21.05
N GLN A 72 -7.31 -13.01 21.51
CA GLN A 72 -6.97 -11.88 20.65
C GLN A 72 -6.01 -12.30 19.51
N TYR A 73 -4.92 -13.00 19.84
CA TYR A 73 -3.95 -13.45 18.82
C TYR A 73 -4.56 -14.46 17.86
N ARG A 74 -5.31 -15.45 18.37
CA ARG A 74 -6.08 -16.37 17.53
C ARG A 74 -6.99 -15.61 16.56
N ASN A 75 -7.74 -14.63 17.05
CA ASN A 75 -8.67 -13.85 16.22
C ASN A 75 -7.92 -13.02 15.14
N ILE A 76 -6.74 -12.48 15.46
CA ILE A 76 -5.89 -11.80 14.47
C ILE A 76 -5.46 -12.78 13.38
N PHE A 77 -4.99 -13.98 13.74
CA PHE A 77 -4.60 -15.00 12.78
C PHE A 77 -5.76 -15.42 11.89
N ILE A 78 -6.95 -15.65 12.46
CA ILE A 78 -8.16 -15.99 11.69
C ILE A 78 -8.48 -14.89 10.68
N VAL A 79 -8.51 -13.63 11.12
CA VAL A 79 -8.79 -12.50 10.23
C VAL A 79 -7.80 -12.45 9.08
N TRP A 80 -6.50 -12.50 9.37
CA TRP A 80 -5.45 -12.42 8.37
C TRP A 80 -5.43 -13.61 7.40
N PHE A 81 -5.74 -14.82 7.90
CA PHE A 81 -5.91 -16.00 7.07
C PHE A 81 -7.10 -15.84 6.10
N LEU A 82 -8.25 -15.36 6.61
CA LEU A 82 -9.42 -15.10 5.78
C LEU A 82 -9.20 -13.95 4.80
N THR A 83 -8.44 -12.92 5.18
CA THR A 83 -8.02 -11.85 4.26
C THR A 83 -7.16 -12.41 3.13
N GLY A 84 -6.22 -13.32 3.43
CA GLY A 84 -5.45 -14.02 2.40
C GLY A 84 -6.36 -14.82 1.46
N LEU A 85 -7.25 -15.65 1.99
CA LEU A 85 -8.20 -16.43 1.18
C LEU A 85 -9.14 -15.55 0.33
N TRP A 86 -9.52 -14.37 0.81
CA TRP A 86 -10.35 -13.44 0.06
C TRP A 86 -9.67 -12.93 -1.23
N HIS A 87 -8.34 -12.86 -1.24
CA HIS A 87 -7.58 -12.39 -2.41
C HIS A 87 -7.47 -13.42 -3.54
N GLY A 88 -7.59 -14.72 -3.27
CA GLY A 88 -7.59 -15.75 -4.30
C GLY A 88 -7.31 -17.15 -3.78
N ALA A 89 -7.44 -18.14 -4.67
CA ALA A 89 -7.32 -19.56 -4.33
C ALA A 89 -5.85 -20.07 -4.29
N SER A 90 -4.88 -19.28 -4.73
CA SER A 90 -3.48 -19.67 -4.75
C SER A 90 -2.83 -19.55 -3.37
N TRP A 91 -1.87 -20.44 -3.08
CA TRP A 91 -1.21 -20.54 -1.77
C TRP A 91 -0.42 -19.29 -1.37
N ASN A 92 0.08 -18.53 -2.35
CA ASN A 92 0.81 -17.29 -2.09
C ASN A 92 -0.03 -16.29 -1.28
N PHE A 93 -1.35 -16.20 -1.50
CA PHE A 93 -2.22 -15.31 -0.73
C PHE A 93 -2.42 -15.77 0.71
N VAL A 94 -2.51 -17.08 0.95
CA VAL A 94 -2.58 -17.64 2.30
C VAL A 94 -1.27 -17.37 3.06
N LEU A 95 -0.12 -17.61 2.42
CA LEU A 95 1.19 -17.33 2.99
C LEU A 95 1.36 -15.84 3.30
N TRP A 96 0.90 -14.98 2.40
CA TRP A 96 0.86 -13.53 2.58
C TRP A 96 0.01 -13.11 3.77
N GLY A 97 -1.20 -13.67 3.91
CA GLY A 97 -2.08 -13.40 5.03
C GLY A 97 -1.44 -13.81 6.35
N LEU A 98 -0.92 -15.04 6.44
CA LEU A 98 -0.23 -15.54 7.62
C LEU A 98 1.02 -14.73 7.96
N TYR A 99 1.80 -14.30 6.96
CA TYR A 99 2.97 -13.44 7.13
C TYR A 99 2.61 -12.16 7.90
N PHE A 100 1.57 -11.44 7.48
CA PHE A 100 1.11 -10.25 8.19
C PHE A 100 0.42 -10.56 9.52
N GLY A 101 -0.28 -11.69 9.62
CA GLY A 101 -0.87 -12.17 10.88
C GLY A 101 0.18 -12.39 11.98
N VAL A 102 1.31 -13.01 11.64
CA VAL A 102 2.45 -13.17 12.55
C VAL A 102 3.03 -11.81 12.93
N LEU A 103 3.32 -10.95 11.96
CA LEU A 103 3.96 -9.65 12.20
C LEU A 103 3.10 -8.73 13.08
N VAL A 104 1.81 -8.61 12.80
CA VAL A 104 0.88 -7.81 13.60
C VAL A 104 0.76 -8.38 15.02
N THR A 105 0.82 -9.71 15.17
CA THR A 105 0.82 -10.35 16.49
C THR A 105 2.11 -10.03 17.27
N LEU A 106 3.29 -10.17 16.65
CA LEU A 106 4.58 -9.83 17.26
C LEU A 106 4.67 -8.35 17.65
N GLU A 107 4.16 -7.46 16.78
CA GLU A 107 3.98 -6.04 17.05
C GLU A 107 3.18 -5.78 18.31
N LYS A 108 2.03 -6.43 18.47
CA LYS A 108 1.19 -6.28 19.66
C LYS A 108 1.82 -6.87 20.93
N ILE A 109 2.63 -7.93 20.83
CA ILE A 109 3.26 -8.56 21.99
C ILE A 109 4.36 -7.65 22.55
N PHE A 110 5.32 -7.26 21.71
CA PHE A 110 6.49 -6.52 22.18
C PHE A 110 7.05 -5.50 21.18
N LEU A 111 6.91 -5.74 19.88
CA LEU A 111 7.68 -4.98 18.89
C LEU A 111 7.20 -3.53 18.75
N LEU A 112 5.91 -3.23 18.96
CA LEU A 112 5.43 -1.84 19.03
C LEU A 112 6.09 -1.07 20.18
N LYS A 113 6.12 -1.66 21.39
CA LYS A 113 6.75 -1.03 22.56
C LYS A 113 8.25 -0.81 22.36
N TRP A 114 8.90 -1.67 21.59
CA TRP A 114 10.31 -1.51 21.24
C TRP A 114 10.49 -0.40 20.19
N LEU A 115 9.68 -0.38 19.13
CA LEU A 115 9.70 0.62 18.08
C LEU A 115 9.39 2.03 18.61
N ASP A 116 8.47 2.16 19.57
CA ASP A 116 8.11 3.44 20.21
C ASP A 116 9.29 4.08 20.95
N LYS A 117 10.26 3.28 21.40
CA LYS A 117 11.49 3.75 22.07
C LYS A 117 12.61 4.10 21.09
N LYS A 118 12.44 3.81 19.79
CA LYS A 118 13.46 4.04 18.76
C LYS A 118 13.14 5.31 17.96
N PRO A 119 14.15 5.91 17.29
CA PRO A 119 13.91 6.97 16.33
C PRO A 119 12.90 6.55 15.28
N LYS A 120 11.99 7.46 14.92
CA LYS A 120 10.87 7.20 13.99
C LYS A 120 11.31 6.62 12.64
N PHE A 121 12.51 6.97 12.17
CA PHE A 121 13.05 6.45 10.91
C PHE A 121 13.30 4.94 10.96
N ILE A 122 13.65 4.38 12.12
CA ILE A 122 13.89 2.93 12.27
C ILE A 122 12.60 2.15 12.04
N GLY A 123 11.51 2.57 12.68
CA GLY A 123 10.20 1.94 12.47
C GLY A 123 9.70 2.10 11.04
N HIS A 124 9.98 3.23 10.41
CA HIS A 124 9.66 3.45 9.00
C HIS A 124 10.43 2.52 8.06
N ILE A 125 11.77 2.42 8.20
CA ILE A 125 12.59 1.49 7.39
C ILE A 125 12.14 0.05 7.61
N TYR A 126 11.95 -0.37 8.86
CA TYR A 126 11.43 -1.69 9.21
C TYR A 126 10.09 -1.97 8.50
N THR A 127 9.15 -1.03 8.58
CA THR A 127 7.82 -1.18 7.96
C THR A 127 7.92 -1.28 6.46
N LEU A 128 8.74 -0.44 5.82
CA LEU A 128 8.95 -0.48 4.37
C LEU A 128 9.53 -1.81 3.92
N ILE A 129 10.59 -2.32 4.56
CA ILE A 129 11.21 -3.60 4.21
C ILE A 129 10.19 -4.73 4.33
N VAL A 130 9.47 -4.79 5.46
CA VAL A 130 8.46 -5.83 5.72
C VAL A 130 7.34 -5.78 4.70
N VAL A 131 6.84 -4.59 4.37
CA VAL A 131 5.78 -4.41 3.39
C VAL A 131 6.26 -4.79 1.98
N ILE A 132 7.49 -4.42 1.59
CA ILE A 132 8.07 -4.81 0.30
C ILE A 132 8.20 -6.33 0.18
N VAL A 133 8.72 -7.00 1.22
CA VAL A 133 8.77 -8.47 1.27
C VAL A 133 7.37 -9.07 1.16
N GLY A 134 6.39 -8.49 1.87
CA GLY A 134 4.99 -8.89 1.75
C GLY A 134 4.48 -8.80 0.31
N TRP A 135 4.78 -7.74 -0.42
CA TRP A 135 4.38 -7.62 -1.83
C TRP A 135 5.03 -8.65 -2.75
N VAL A 136 6.27 -9.08 -2.46
CA VAL A 136 6.90 -10.18 -3.21
C VAL A 136 6.12 -11.49 -3.02
N ILE A 137 5.70 -11.78 -1.78
CA ILE A 137 4.86 -12.97 -1.49
C ILE A 137 3.50 -12.84 -2.19
N PHE A 138 2.94 -11.63 -2.29
CA PHE A 138 1.66 -11.40 -2.96
C PHE A 138 1.73 -11.61 -4.48
N GLU A 139 2.82 -11.19 -5.12
CA GLU A 139 2.95 -11.19 -6.58
C GLU A 139 3.19 -12.58 -7.17
N PHE A 140 4.12 -13.36 -6.60
CA PHE A 140 4.54 -14.63 -7.19
C PHE A 140 3.68 -15.78 -6.68
N GLN A 141 3.03 -16.50 -7.61
CA GLN A 141 2.24 -17.70 -7.29
C GLN A 141 3.12 -18.90 -6.90
N ASP A 142 4.33 -18.97 -7.45
CA ASP A 142 5.30 -20.02 -7.16
C ASP A 142 6.21 -19.63 -5.98
N VAL A 143 6.15 -20.41 -4.90
CA VAL A 143 6.96 -20.24 -3.68
C VAL A 143 8.47 -20.30 -3.98
N SER A 144 8.87 -21.05 -5.03
CA SER A 144 10.24 -21.11 -5.52
C SER A 144 10.72 -19.73 -5.99
N GLN A 145 9.88 -19.03 -6.75
CA GLN A 145 10.15 -17.69 -7.27
C GLN A 145 10.17 -16.65 -6.15
N VAL A 146 9.23 -16.73 -5.18
CA VAL A 146 9.25 -15.90 -3.97
C VAL A 146 10.60 -16.02 -3.26
N THR A 147 11.07 -17.25 -3.04
CA THR A 147 12.32 -17.53 -2.32
C THR A 147 13.53 -16.99 -3.08
N LEU A 148 13.59 -17.23 -4.40
CA LEU A 148 14.67 -16.74 -5.25
C LEU A 148 14.72 -15.20 -5.27
N PHE A 149 13.56 -14.56 -5.38
CA PHE A 149 13.47 -13.10 -5.42
C PHE A 149 13.90 -12.47 -4.09
N ILE A 150 13.42 -13.00 -2.96
CA ILE A 150 13.82 -12.53 -1.63
C ILE A 150 15.33 -12.73 -1.41
N ARG A 151 15.88 -13.89 -1.78
CA ARG A 151 17.34 -14.13 -1.68
C ARG A 151 18.13 -13.10 -2.48
N THR A 152 17.71 -12.83 -3.71
CA THR A 152 18.37 -11.85 -4.58
C THR A 152 18.28 -10.44 -4.01
N MET A 153 17.11 -10.04 -3.48
CA MET A 153 16.87 -8.73 -2.87
C MET A 153 17.80 -8.46 -1.68
N PHE A 154 18.20 -9.48 -0.94
CA PHE A 154 19.14 -9.37 0.19
C PHE A 154 20.58 -9.77 -0.18
N GLY A 155 20.90 -9.92 -1.47
CA GLY A 155 22.26 -10.19 -1.95
C GLY A 155 22.71 -11.66 -1.86
N PHE A 156 21.83 -12.59 -1.50
CA PHE A 156 22.11 -14.02 -1.43
C PHE A 156 21.83 -14.77 -2.75
N GLY A 157 21.57 -14.03 -3.84
CA GLY A 157 21.25 -14.60 -5.16
C GLY A 157 22.46 -15.00 -6.00
N GLY A 158 23.68 -14.73 -5.55
CA GLY A 158 24.91 -14.98 -6.32
C GLY A 158 25.16 -13.99 -7.46
N ASN A 159 24.25 -13.02 -7.66
CA ASN A 159 24.38 -11.95 -8.63
C ASN A 159 25.11 -10.73 -8.03
N PRO A 160 25.80 -9.92 -8.85
CA PRO A 160 26.25 -8.59 -8.43
C PRO A 160 25.09 -7.74 -7.89
N ALA A 161 25.38 -6.78 -7.02
CA ALA A 161 24.36 -5.90 -6.43
C ALA A 161 23.61 -5.05 -7.48
N TYR A 162 24.22 -4.80 -8.63
CA TYR A 162 23.62 -4.12 -9.76
C TYR A 162 24.28 -4.60 -11.07
N ASP A 163 23.55 -4.50 -12.17
CA ASP A 163 24.05 -4.68 -13.52
C ASP A 163 23.75 -3.44 -14.39
N SER A 164 24.23 -3.44 -15.64
CA SER A 164 24.02 -2.31 -16.57
C SER A 164 22.53 -2.06 -16.85
N ASN A 165 21.72 -3.12 -16.89
CA ASN A 165 20.27 -3.00 -17.08
C ASN A 165 19.60 -2.30 -15.89
N SER A 166 19.98 -2.67 -14.67
CA SER A 166 19.45 -2.08 -13.44
C SER A 166 19.76 -0.59 -13.37
N ILE A 167 20.99 -0.20 -13.73
CA ILE A 167 21.39 1.22 -13.80
C ILE A 167 20.58 1.94 -14.89
N TYR A 168 20.44 1.33 -16.08
CA TYR A 168 19.66 1.90 -17.17
C TYR A 168 18.20 2.15 -16.77
N TYR A 169 17.54 1.16 -16.15
CA TYR A 169 16.16 1.31 -15.69
C TYR A 169 16.03 2.34 -14.57
N LEU A 170 16.98 2.39 -13.63
CA LEU A 170 16.98 3.38 -12.56
C LEU A 170 17.12 4.80 -13.11
N TYR A 171 18.04 5.01 -14.06
CA TYR A 171 18.28 6.31 -14.67
C TYR A 171 17.07 6.78 -15.50
N THR A 172 16.55 5.92 -16.38
CA THR A 172 15.41 6.25 -17.26
C THR A 172 14.12 6.49 -16.47
N ASN A 173 13.94 5.85 -15.32
CA ASN A 173 12.76 5.99 -14.47
C ASN A 173 13.00 6.84 -13.20
N ALA A 174 14.14 7.53 -13.08
CA ALA A 174 14.48 8.29 -11.87
C ALA A 174 13.43 9.36 -11.54
N LEU A 175 13.01 10.13 -12.56
CA LEU A 175 12.02 11.18 -12.38
C LEU A 175 10.64 10.61 -11.96
N PRO A 176 10.07 9.60 -12.64
CA PRO A 176 8.88 8.89 -12.16
C PRO A 176 9.01 8.40 -10.71
N PHE A 177 10.14 7.77 -10.33
CA PHE A 177 10.31 7.29 -8.96
C PHE A 177 10.32 8.41 -7.92
N ILE A 178 10.97 9.55 -8.21
CA ILE A 178 10.95 10.72 -7.32
C ILE A 178 9.53 11.25 -7.18
N LEU A 179 8.79 11.38 -8.27
CA LEU A 179 7.40 11.85 -8.25
C LEU A 179 6.51 10.89 -7.44
N LEU A 180 6.61 9.58 -7.68
CA LEU A 180 5.86 8.56 -6.94
C LEU A 180 6.20 8.57 -5.45
N ALA A 181 7.48 8.77 -5.09
CA ALA A 181 7.90 8.90 -3.69
C ALA A 181 7.27 10.14 -3.03
N ILE A 182 7.29 11.30 -3.69
CA ILE A 182 6.69 12.54 -3.18
C ILE A 182 5.17 12.38 -3.03
N CYS A 183 4.49 11.86 -4.07
CA CYS A 183 3.05 11.63 -4.07
C CYS A 183 2.60 10.59 -3.04
N SER A 184 3.50 9.71 -2.60
CA SER A 184 3.25 8.76 -1.50
C SER A 184 3.24 9.41 -0.11
N THR A 185 3.45 10.73 -0.02
CA THR A 185 3.45 11.51 1.22
C THR A 185 2.37 12.60 1.20
N PRO A 186 1.92 13.09 2.38
CA PRO A 186 0.96 14.20 2.44
C PRO A 186 1.54 15.56 2.01
N LEU A 187 2.79 15.62 1.50
CA LEU A 187 3.46 16.87 1.17
C LEU A 187 2.66 17.70 0.16
N ILE A 188 2.26 17.09 -0.96
CA ILE A 188 1.49 17.78 -2.00
C ILE A 188 0.15 18.25 -1.44
N LYS A 189 -0.59 17.38 -0.74
CA LYS A 189 -1.87 17.73 -0.10
C LYS A 189 -1.73 18.94 0.85
N ASN A 190 -0.66 18.97 1.65
CA ASN A 190 -0.41 20.05 2.59
C ASN A 190 0.00 21.37 1.90
N ILE A 191 0.69 21.30 0.76
CA ILE A 191 1.04 22.48 -0.04
C ILE A 191 -0.22 23.04 -0.71
N VAL A 192 -0.99 22.18 -1.36
CA VAL A 192 -2.24 22.53 -2.05
C VAL A 192 -3.25 23.18 -1.08
N SER A 193 -3.46 22.58 0.10
CA SER A 193 -4.39 23.13 1.09
C SER A 193 -3.95 24.50 1.63
N LYS A 194 -2.65 24.73 1.82
CA LYS A 194 -2.11 26.04 2.21
C LYS A 194 -2.33 27.10 1.14
N ILE A 195 -2.22 26.74 -0.14
CA ILE A 195 -2.46 27.66 -1.26
C ILE A 195 -3.96 27.99 -1.34
N GLU A 196 -4.82 26.98 -1.27
CA GLU A 196 -6.28 27.14 -1.26
C GLU A 196 -6.74 28.10 -0.15
N MET A 197 -6.21 27.93 1.07
CA MET A 197 -6.53 28.81 2.19
C MET A 197 -6.12 30.27 1.96
N LYS A 198 -5.02 30.52 1.25
CA LYS A 198 -4.50 31.87 0.98
C LYS A 198 -5.18 32.55 -0.21
N GLN A 199 -5.53 31.81 -1.25
CA GLN A 199 -6.00 32.36 -2.52
C GLN A 199 -7.18 31.54 -3.09
N LYS A 200 -8.32 31.55 -2.39
CA LYS A 200 -9.50 30.76 -2.76
C LYS A 200 -9.97 30.97 -4.20
N ALA A 201 -10.11 32.22 -4.65
CA ALA A 201 -10.63 32.55 -5.97
C ALA A 201 -9.69 32.15 -7.12
N GLY A 202 -8.37 32.35 -6.95
CA GLY A 202 -7.38 31.88 -7.93
C GLY A 202 -7.30 30.36 -7.96
N PHE A 203 -7.39 29.72 -6.79
CA PHE A 203 -7.36 28.27 -6.64
C PHE A 203 -8.54 27.57 -7.34
N SER A 204 -9.76 28.11 -7.20
CA SER A 204 -10.95 27.53 -7.84
C SER A 204 -10.90 27.52 -9.36
N ILE A 205 -10.13 28.42 -9.98
CA ILE A 205 -9.94 28.49 -11.43
C ILE A 205 -8.72 27.66 -11.85
N ALA A 206 -7.61 27.76 -11.12
CA ALA A 206 -6.37 27.08 -11.46
C ALA A 206 -6.47 25.55 -11.33
N MET A 207 -7.15 25.04 -10.31
CA MET A 207 -7.18 23.59 -10.04
C MET A 207 -7.86 22.77 -11.15
N PRO A 208 -9.05 23.17 -11.68
CA PRO A 208 -9.64 22.50 -12.84
C PRO A 208 -8.72 22.49 -14.07
N VAL A 209 -8.01 23.60 -14.33
CA VAL A 209 -7.06 23.68 -15.46
C VAL A 209 -5.91 22.70 -15.26
N ILE A 210 -5.33 22.63 -14.06
CA ILE A 210 -4.28 21.66 -13.71
C ILE A 210 -4.79 20.23 -13.92
N TYR A 211 -6.00 19.90 -13.46
CA TYR A 211 -6.57 18.57 -13.69
C TYR A 211 -6.78 18.24 -15.16
N MET A 212 -7.23 19.20 -15.98
CA MET A 212 -7.37 19.01 -17.43
C MET A 212 -6.01 18.76 -18.10
N VAL A 213 -4.97 19.50 -17.72
CA VAL A 213 -3.61 19.29 -18.23
C VAL A 213 -3.07 17.93 -17.82
N ILE A 214 -3.21 17.54 -16.55
CA ILE A 214 -2.78 16.21 -16.06
C ILE A 214 -3.52 15.12 -16.82
N MET A 215 -4.85 15.25 -16.97
CA MET A 215 -5.65 14.27 -17.71
C MET A 215 -5.19 14.13 -19.15
N PHE A 216 -4.92 15.25 -19.84
CA PHE A 216 -4.40 15.24 -21.21
C PHE A 216 -3.02 14.58 -21.31
N VAL A 217 -2.11 14.87 -20.38
CA VAL A 217 -0.79 14.23 -20.36
C VAL A 217 -0.94 12.73 -20.12
N CYS A 218 -1.75 12.31 -19.14
CA CYS A 218 -2.00 10.90 -18.86
C CYS A 218 -2.58 10.17 -20.08
N THR A 219 -3.56 10.74 -20.79
CA THR A 219 -4.12 10.12 -21.99
C THR A 219 -3.12 10.06 -23.14
N ALA A 220 -2.28 11.09 -23.32
CA ALA A 220 -1.22 11.08 -24.33
C ALA A 220 -0.20 9.97 -24.08
N TYR A 221 0.19 9.74 -22.82
CA TYR A 221 1.06 8.61 -22.46
C TYR A 221 0.40 7.25 -22.71
N LEU A 222 -0.90 7.12 -22.42
CA LEU A 222 -1.64 5.87 -22.66
C LEU A 222 -1.77 5.50 -24.15
N VAL A 223 -1.85 6.49 -25.05
CA VAL A 223 -1.95 6.24 -26.49
C VAL A 223 -0.69 5.57 -27.06
N ASN A 224 0.46 5.80 -26.44
CA ASN A 224 1.74 5.23 -26.89
C ASN A 224 2.05 3.85 -26.28
N GLU A 225 1.27 3.41 -25.29
CA GLU A 225 1.50 2.15 -24.57
C GLU A 225 0.61 1.05 -25.15
N SER A 226 1.22 0.00 -25.72
CA SER A 226 0.51 -1.18 -26.23
C SER A 226 0.15 -2.20 -25.14
N TYR A 227 0.50 -1.93 -23.88
CA TYR A 227 0.35 -2.83 -22.74
C TYR A 227 -0.72 -2.31 -21.75
N ASN A 228 -1.55 -3.20 -21.19
CA ASN A 228 -2.50 -2.82 -20.14
C ASN A 228 -1.86 -3.02 -18.75
N PRO A 229 -1.52 -1.94 -18.02
CA PRO A 229 -0.81 -2.03 -16.75
C PRO A 229 -1.69 -2.39 -15.54
N PHE A 230 -3.02 -2.54 -15.72
CA PHE A 230 -3.98 -2.67 -14.63
C PHE A 230 -3.87 -4.02 -13.92
N LEU A 231 -3.56 -4.00 -12.62
CA LEU A 231 -3.30 -5.21 -11.83
C LEU A 231 -4.54 -6.10 -11.67
N TYR A 232 -5.74 -5.52 -11.62
CA TYR A 232 -6.99 -6.27 -11.42
C TYR A 232 -7.35 -7.22 -12.56
N PHE A 233 -6.80 -7.03 -13.77
CA PHE A 233 -7.01 -7.98 -14.87
C PHE A 233 -6.00 -9.14 -14.87
N ARG A 234 -5.06 -9.16 -13.93
CA ARG A 234 -4.04 -10.21 -13.81
C ARG A 234 -4.36 -11.28 -12.76
N PHE A 235 -5.45 -11.11 -12.00
CA PHE A 235 -5.91 -12.03 -10.95
C PHE A 235 -7.19 -12.75 -11.37
#